data_AF-A0A8T4GY76-F1
#
_entry.id   AF-A0A8T4GY76-F1
#
_cell.length_a   1.000
_cell.length_b   1.000
_cell.length_c   1.000
_cell.angle_alpha   90.00
_cell.angle_beta   90.00
_cell.angle_gamma   90.00
#
_symmetry.space_group_name_H-M   'P 1'
#
loop_
_entity.id
_entity.type
_entity.pdbx_description
1 polymer ?
#
loop_
_entity_poly.entity_id
_entity_poly.type
_entity_poly.pdbx_seq_one_letter_code
_entity_poly.pdbx_strand_id
1 'polypeptide(L)'
;MSHAGVSATPVDLSEKQTRILNHLREAAGEQTYFKSRLVAKELDMTAKEVGANMRALLSTDHGLEIEKWGYSSGTTWKVTPAE
;
A
#
# COMPACT_ATOMS: atom_id res chain seq x y z
N MET A 1 17.24 -23.72 -7.33
CA MET A 1 16.42 -23.37 -8.51
C MET A 1 15.77 -22.03 -8.23
N SER A 2 15.76 -21.19 -9.25
CA SER A 2 15.56 -19.75 -9.21
C SER A 2 14.07 -19.40 -9.08
N HIS A 3 13.73 -18.48 -8.18
CA HIS A 3 12.63 -17.55 -8.45
C HIS A 3 13.24 -16.19 -8.71
N ALA A 4 13.32 -15.86 -10.00
CA ALA A 4 13.46 -14.50 -10.46
C ALA A 4 12.22 -13.74 -10.00
N GLY A 5 12.37 -12.89 -8.98
CA GLY A 5 11.36 -11.92 -8.60
C GLY A 5 11.30 -10.84 -9.67
N VAL A 6 10.15 -10.74 -10.34
CA VAL A 6 9.85 -9.72 -11.35
C VAL A 6 10.21 -8.35 -10.79
N SER A 7 11.20 -7.71 -11.40
CA SER A 7 11.56 -6.32 -11.10
C SER A 7 10.45 -5.44 -11.66
N ALA A 8 9.48 -5.10 -10.83
CA ALA A 8 8.53 -4.03 -11.13
C ALA A 8 9.36 -2.75 -11.39
N THR A 9 9.14 -2.15 -12.55
CA THR A 9 9.77 -0.91 -13.02
C THR A 9 9.83 0.13 -11.89
N PRO A 10 10.96 0.82 -11.66
CA PRO A 10 11.03 1.84 -10.62
C PRO A 10 10.19 3.03 -11.05
N VAL A 11 8.93 3.00 -10.64
CA VAL A 11 8.10 4.20 -10.57
C VAL A 11 8.76 5.07 -9.51
N ASP A 12 8.97 6.35 -9.80
CA ASP A 12 9.67 7.27 -8.92
C ASP A 12 8.80 7.58 -7.69
N LEU A 13 8.77 6.62 -6.76
CA LEU A 13 8.06 6.69 -5.51
C LEU A 13 8.91 7.46 -4.51
N SER A 14 8.29 8.43 -3.84
CA SER A 14 8.88 9.02 -2.64
C SER A 14 9.17 7.96 -1.57
N GLU A 15 10.10 8.25 -0.67
CA GLU A 15 10.45 7.36 0.44
C GLU A 15 9.22 6.90 1.24
N LYS A 16 8.27 7.80 1.50
CA LYS A 16 7.03 7.47 2.23
C LYS A 16 6.13 6.52 1.43
N GLN A 17 6.01 6.72 0.12
CA GLN A 17 5.24 5.82 -0.75
C GLN A 17 5.89 4.43 -0.82
N THR A 18 7.21 4.36 -0.92
CA THR A 18 7.96 3.09 -0.91
C THR A 18 7.76 2.34 0.40
N ARG A 19 7.85 3.03 1.55
CA ARG A 19 7.62 2.41 2.87
C ARG A 19 6.20 1.88 3.02
N ILE A 20 5.20 2.65 2.57
CA ILE A 20 3.79 2.22 2.58
C ILE A 20 3.61 1.01 1.67
N LEU A 21 4.14 1.06 0.44
CA LEU A 21 3.98 -0.01 -0.54
C LEU A 21 4.59 -1.34 -0.06
N ASN A 22 5.79 -1.29 0.53
CA ASN A 22 6.44 -2.50 1.06
C ASN A 22 5.63 -3.12 2.21
N HIS A 23 5.16 -2.29 3.15
CA HIS A 23 4.28 -2.75 4.22
C HIS A 23 3.00 -3.43 3.71
N LEU A 24 2.37 -2.85 2.67
CA LEU A 24 1.20 -3.46 2.05
C LEU A 24 1.53 -4.79 1.36
N ARG A 25 2.65 -4.88 0.64
CA ARG A 25 3.06 -6.12 -0.05
C ARG A 25 3.30 -7.27 0.93
N GLU A 26 3.96 -6.98 2.05
CA GLU A 26 4.23 -7.98 3.10
C GLU A 26 2.93 -8.50 3.72
N ALA A 27 1.93 -7.64 3.92
CA ALA A 27 0.70 -7.99 4.61
C ALA A 27 -0.45 -8.48 3.70
N ALA A 28 -0.45 -8.15 2.40
CA ALA A 28 -1.57 -8.41 1.48
C ALA A 28 -1.90 -9.89 1.26
N GLY A 29 -0.98 -10.80 1.60
CA GLY A 29 -1.24 -12.25 1.59
C GLY A 29 -2.13 -12.74 2.74
N GLU A 30 -2.21 -11.98 3.83
CA GLU A 30 -2.93 -12.35 5.06
C GLU A 30 -4.05 -11.36 5.43
N GLN A 31 -3.98 -10.14 4.92
CA GLN A 31 -4.91 -9.05 5.23
C GLN A 31 -5.34 -8.31 3.97
N THR A 32 -6.65 -8.13 3.81
CA THR A 32 -7.22 -7.41 2.65
C THR A 32 -7.52 -5.94 2.93
N TYR A 33 -7.81 -5.56 4.18
CA TYR A 33 -8.31 -4.22 4.50
C TYR A 33 -7.34 -3.45 5.41
N PHE A 34 -6.86 -2.31 4.93
CA PHE A 34 -5.85 -1.49 5.59
C PHE A 34 -6.45 -0.15 6.00
N LYS A 35 -6.57 0.09 7.31
CA LYS A 35 -7.00 1.38 7.82
C LYS A 35 -5.81 2.33 7.86
N SER A 36 -5.95 3.52 7.28
CA SER A 36 -4.86 4.51 7.23
C SER A 36 -4.27 4.85 8.61
N ARG A 37 -5.08 4.79 9.68
CA ARG A 37 -4.63 5.03 11.06
C ARG A 37 -3.75 3.91 11.63
N LEU A 38 -4.00 2.66 11.23
CA LEU A 38 -3.23 1.51 11.71
C LEU A 38 -1.89 1.44 10.99
N VAL A 39 -1.90 1.57 9.66
CA VAL A 39 -0.68 1.70 8.84
C VAL A 39 0.17 2.88 9.32
N ALA A 40 -0.46 4.02 9.64
CA ALA A 40 0.23 5.18 10.18
C ALA A 40 0.96 4.89 11.50
N LYS A 41 0.32 4.15 12.41
CA LYS A 41 0.92 3.75 13.69
C LYS A 41 2.15 2.86 13.48
N GLU A 42 2.08 1.93 12.53
CA GLU A 42 3.15 0.96 12.27
C GLU A 42 4.34 1.60 11.53
N LEU A 43 4.08 2.60 10.68
CA LEU A 43 5.10 3.27 9.89
C LEU A 43 5.62 4.58 10.51
N ASP A 44 5.19 4.93 11.73
CA ASP A 44 5.49 6.21 12.37
C ASP A 44 5.16 7.41 11.46
N MET A 45 3.93 7.41 10.96
CA MET A 45 3.37 8.46 10.11
C MET A 45 2.05 8.94 10.70
N THR A 46 1.50 10.02 10.16
CA THR A 46 0.11 10.39 10.43
C THR A 46 -0.86 9.68 9.47
N ALA A 47 -2.09 9.45 9.92
CA ALA A 47 -3.15 8.89 9.08
C ALA A 47 -3.46 9.76 7.84
N LYS A 48 -3.25 11.07 7.95
CA LYS A 48 -3.40 12.02 6.83
C LYS A 48 -2.31 11.79 5.79
N GLU A 49 -1.05 11.63 6.22
CA GLU A 49 0.07 11.34 5.32
C GLU A 49 -0.11 10.00 4.63
N VAL A 50 -0.49 8.94 5.35
CA VAL A 50 -0.77 7.64 4.74
C VAL A 50 -1.87 7.77 3.69
N GLY A 51 -3.00 8.37 4.04
CA GLY A 51 -4.10 8.55 3.11
C GLY A 51 -3.74 9.37 1.87
N ALA A 52 -2.87 10.38 2.00
CA ALA A 52 -2.38 11.17 0.87
C ALA A 52 -1.47 10.34 -0.06
N ASN A 53 -0.50 9.61 0.52
CA ASN A 53 0.44 8.79 -0.25
C ASN A 53 -0.24 7.58 -0.90
N MET A 54 -1.22 6.96 -0.25
CA MET A 54 -2.02 5.86 -0.82
C MET A 54 -2.72 6.23 -2.12
N ARG A 55 -3.14 7.48 -2.30
CA ARG A 55 -3.75 7.93 -3.56
C ARG A 55 -2.79 7.86 -4.74
N ALA A 56 -1.50 8.13 -4.52
CA ALA A 56 -0.48 8.03 -5.56
C ALA A 56 -0.19 6.56 -5.96
N LEU A 57 -0.50 5.62 -5.08
CA LEU A 57 -0.35 4.19 -5.35
C LEU A 57 -1.51 3.61 -6.17
N LEU A 58 -2.64 4.31 -6.31
CA LEU A 58 -3.80 3.82 -7.07
C LEU A 58 -3.58 3.74 -8.58
N SER A 59 -2.76 4.64 -9.12
CA SER A 59 -2.58 4.80 -10.57
C SER A 59 -1.47 3.93 -11.15
N THR A 60 -0.86 3.07 -10.33
CA THR A 60 0.45 2.54 -10.63
C THR A 60 0.49 1.03 -10.42
N ASP A 61 0.97 0.32 -11.44
CA ASP A 61 1.17 -1.13 -11.35
C ASP A 61 2.40 -1.44 -10.48
N HIS A 62 2.11 -1.97 -9.30
CA HIS A 62 3.08 -2.33 -8.28
C HIS A 62 2.95 -3.80 -7.85
N GLY A 63 2.22 -4.63 -8.61
CA GLY A 63 1.86 -5.98 -8.20
C GLY A 63 0.82 -6.04 -7.08
N LEU A 64 0.12 -4.94 -6.81
CA LEU A 64 -1.02 -4.85 -5.89
C LEU A 64 -2.18 -4.13 -6.58
N GLU A 65 -3.39 -4.62 -6.36
CA GLU A 65 -4.60 -3.88 -6.62
C GLU A 65 -5.00 -3.11 -5.36
N ILE A 66 -5.17 -1.78 -5.49
CA ILE A 66 -5.50 -0.89 -4.37
C ILE A 66 -6.78 -0.15 -4.69
N GLU A 67 -7.78 -0.30 -3.83
CA GLU A 67 -9.07 0.37 -3.93
C GLU A 67 -9.38 1.15 -2.65
N LYS A 68 -9.97 2.33 -2.79
CA LYS A 68 -10.49 3.08 -1.65
C LYS A 68 -11.86 2.53 -1.22
N TRP A 69 -11.93 1.84 -0.08
CA TRP A 69 -13.12 1.09 0.35
C TRP A 69 -14.12 1.88 1.21
N GLY A 70 -13.66 2.66 2.20
CA GLY A 70 -14.62 3.33 3.11
C GLY A 70 -14.00 4.32 4.09
N TYR A 71 -14.85 4.99 4.88
CA TYR A 71 -14.47 6.15 5.72
C TYR A 71 -14.77 6.02 7.22
N SER A 72 -15.24 4.89 7.73
CA SER A 72 -15.55 4.78 9.17
C SER A 72 -14.26 4.87 9.99
N SER A 73 -14.11 5.97 10.75
CA SER A 73 -12.92 6.30 11.53
C SER A 73 -11.62 6.48 10.69
N GLY A 74 -11.72 7.05 9.48
CA GLY A 74 -10.60 7.28 8.56
C GLY A 74 -10.70 6.43 7.30
N THR A 75 -9.81 6.63 6.33
CA THR A 75 -9.86 5.90 5.06
C THR A 75 -9.35 4.46 5.23
N THR A 76 -10.18 3.51 4.81
CA THR A 76 -9.82 2.10 4.62
C THR A 76 -9.52 1.84 3.15
N TRP A 77 -8.45 1.11 2.90
CA TRP A 77 -8.02 0.67 1.59
C TRP A 77 -8.21 -0.84 1.51
N LYS A 78 -8.86 -1.30 0.44
CA LYS A 78 -8.85 -2.70 0.06
C LYS A 78 -7.59 -2.92 -0.77
N VAL A 79 -6.78 -3.90 -0.39
CA VAL A 79 -5.53 -4.23 -1.05
C VAL A 79 -5.49 -5.73 -1.27
N THR A 80 -5.23 -6.14 -2.50
CA THR A 80 -5.07 -7.53 -2.90
C THR A 80 -3.83 -7.68 -3.79
N PRO A 81 -3.19 -8.85 -3.84
CA PRO A 81 -2.21 -9.14 -4.88
C PRO A 81 -2.83 -8.90 -6.26
N ALA A 82 -2.07 -8.29 -7.18
CA ALA A 82 -2.47 -8.27 -8.58
C ALA A 82 -2.37 -9.69 -9.16
N GLU A 83 -3.33 -10.05 -10.03
CA GLU A 83 -3.33 -11.36 -10.74
C GLU A 83 -2.24 -11.46 -11.81
#